data_AF-A0A3G2GAG4-F1
#
_entry.id   AF-A0A3G2GAG4-F1
#
_cell.length_a   1.000
_cell.length_b   1.000
_cell.length_c   1.000
_cell.angle_alpha   90.00
_cell.angle_beta   90.00
_cell.angle_gamma   90.00
#
_symmetry.space_group_name_H-M   'P 1'
#
loop_
_entity.id
_entity.type
_entity.pdbx_description
1 polymer ?
#
loop_
_entity_poly.entity_id
_entity_poly.type
_entity_poly.pdbx_seq_one_letter_code
_entity_poly.pdbx_strand_id
1 'polypeptide(L)'
;MESIAEKVRQKGLSITNFRLGFAVCHSTSGATVMNQWWGSLIRSCVELNSFPLVMGLKDELTTVDYMCKAIMHISKKKEAVGLNSYLYPFSENDVSLTDFCAKINEYYDVNLKGMQYHQWLNQWKFDSKFTNLSFIEPVHRRCARRKIISRSLRKHLLL
;
A
#
# COMPACT_ATOMS: atom_id res chain seq x y z
N MET A 1 -3.60 20.33 2.26
CA MET A 1 -4.91 20.13 2.92
C MET A 1 -4.81 20.26 4.43
N GLU A 2 -3.89 19.58 5.12
CA GLU A 2 -3.74 19.71 6.58
C GLU A 2 -3.45 21.13 7.06
N SER A 3 -2.63 21.90 6.33
CA SER A 3 -2.40 23.32 6.62
C SER A 3 -3.66 24.19 6.52
N ILE A 4 -4.63 23.79 5.69
CA ILE A 4 -5.92 24.48 5.59
C ILE A 4 -6.80 24.09 6.78
N ALA A 5 -6.85 22.79 7.13
CA ALA A 5 -7.55 22.31 8.31
C ALA A 5 -7.06 23.03 9.58
N GLU A 6 -5.75 23.22 9.72
CA GLU A 6 -5.18 23.94 10.86
C GLU A 6 -5.60 25.42 10.91
N LYS A 7 -5.57 26.13 9.77
CA LYS A 7 -6.03 27.52 9.69
C LYS A 7 -7.51 27.67 10.06
N VAL A 8 -8.33 26.69 9.68
CA VAL A 8 -9.77 26.70 9.96
C VAL A 8 -10.05 26.33 11.42
N ARG A 9 -9.25 25.45 12.02
CA ARG A 9 -9.25 25.15 13.46
C ARG A 9 -8.92 26.39 14.29
N GLN A 10 -7.92 27.17 13.88
CA GLN A 10 -7.57 28.46 14.53
C GLN A 10 -8.71 29.48 14.50
N LYS A 11 -9.65 29.34 13.57
CA LYS A 11 -10.88 30.17 13.49
C LYS A 11 -12.04 29.62 14.32
N GLY A 12 -11.82 28.57 15.13
CA GLY A 12 -12.81 28.01 16.05
C GLY A 12 -13.64 26.86 15.51
N LEU A 13 -13.38 26.34 14.30
CA LEU A 13 -14.08 25.16 13.80
C LEU A 13 -13.54 23.88 14.47
N SER A 14 -14.46 23.03 14.93
CA SER A 14 -14.14 21.71 15.47
C SER A 14 -13.71 20.77 14.34
N ILE A 15 -12.43 20.39 14.35
CA ILE A 15 -11.83 19.50 13.35
C ILE A 15 -11.15 18.35 14.08
N THR A 16 -11.37 17.13 13.60
CA THR A 16 -10.60 15.93 13.99
C THR A 16 -9.90 15.41 12.75
N ASN A 17 -8.58 15.27 12.82
CA ASN A 17 -7.78 14.82 11.68
C ASN A 17 -7.51 13.32 11.79
N PHE A 18 -7.70 12.59 10.69
CA PHE A 18 -7.38 11.18 10.59
C PHE A 18 -6.25 10.98 9.58
N ARG A 19 -5.11 10.50 10.04
CA ARG A 19 -3.99 10.07 9.19
C ARG A 19 -4.10 8.59 8.98
N LEU A 20 -4.37 8.18 7.75
CA LEU A 20 -4.62 6.79 7.40
C LEU A 20 -3.34 6.15 6.86
N GLY A 21 -3.13 4.89 7.21
CA GLY A 21 -2.24 3.99 6.46
C GLY A 21 -2.83 3.64 5.11
N PHE A 22 -2.34 2.56 4.50
CA PHE A 22 -2.86 2.12 3.21
C PHE A 22 -4.15 1.30 3.36
N ALA A 23 -5.26 1.84 2.86
CA ALA A 23 -6.54 1.14 2.84
C ALA A 23 -6.54 0.00 1.82
N VAL A 24 -6.71 -1.23 2.29
CA VAL A 24 -6.73 -2.43 1.43
C VAL A 24 -8.16 -2.87 1.08
N CYS A 25 -8.61 -4.02 1.59
CA CYS A 25 -9.93 -4.58 1.37
C CYS A 25 -10.77 -4.55 2.66
N HIS A 26 -12.06 -4.89 2.53
CA HIS A 26 -12.91 -5.22 3.67
C HIS A 26 -12.48 -6.58 4.26
N SER A 27 -12.25 -6.64 5.56
CA SER A 27 -11.70 -7.81 6.26
C SER A 27 -12.47 -9.11 6.03
N THR A 28 -13.80 -9.04 5.96
CA THR A 28 -14.68 -10.23 5.74
C THR A 28 -15.00 -10.52 4.28
N SER A 29 -15.51 -9.55 3.51
CA SER A 29 -15.97 -9.78 2.14
C SER A 29 -14.85 -9.74 1.09
N GLY A 30 -13.67 -9.24 1.45
CA GLY A 30 -12.58 -9.00 0.49
C GLY A 30 -12.85 -7.86 -0.49
N ALA A 31 -13.96 -7.12 -0.33
CA ALA A 31 -14.32 -6.03 -1.24
C ALA A 31 -13.20 -4.97 -1.29
N THR A 32 -12.70 -4.70 -2.50
CA THR A 32 -11.64 -3.73 -2.77
C THR A 32 -11.85 -3.10 -4.14
N VAL A 33 -11.30 -1.91 -4.33
CA VAL A 33 -11.16 -1.33 -5.67
C VAL A 33 -10.00 -2.04 -6.38
N MET A 34 -10.18 -2.44 -7.65
CA MET A 34 -9.20 -3.25 -8.38
C MET A 34 -8.07 -2.44 -9.01
N ASN A 35 -8.16 -1.11 -9.05
CA ASN A 35 -7.14 -0.23 -9.64
C ASN A 35 -6.17 0.38 -8.60
N GLN A 36 -6.21 -0.10 -7.35
CA GLN A 36 -5.32 0.34 -6.29
C GLN A 36 -3.97 -0.37 -6.37
N TRP A 37 -2.89 0.37 -6.08
CA TRP A 37 -1.54 -0.07 -6.39
C TRP A 37 -1.11 -1.36 -5.66
N TRP A 38 -1.57 -1.59 -4.43
CA TRP A 38 -1.23 -2.80 -3.67
C TRP A 38 -1.94 -4.02 -4.27
N GLY A 39 -3.23 -3.86 -4.60
CA GLY A 39 -3.98 -4.88 -5.35
C GLY A 39 -3.31 -5.24 -6.68
N SER A 40 -2.90 -4.23 -7.47
CA SER A 40 -2.16 -4.45 -8.71
C SER A 40 -0.84 -5.18 -8.50
N LEU A 41 -0.05 -4.79 -7.49
CA LEU A 41 1.22 -5.45 -7.16
C LEU A 41 1.01 -6.92 -6.82
N ILE A 42 0.11 -7.23 -5.88
CA ILE A 42 -0.12 -8.61 -5.44
C ILE A 42 -0.68 -9.46 -6.57
N ARG A 43 -1.61 -8.94 -7.38
CA ARG A 43 -2.11 -9.63 -8.57
C ARG A 43 -0.96 -10.01 -9.53
N SER A 44 -0.06 -9.07 -9.78
CA SER A 44 1.11 -9.31 -10.64
C SER A 44 2.01 -10.40 -10.06
N CYS A 45 2.21 -10.40 -8.75
CA CYS A 45 3.02 -11.43 -8.09
C CYS A 45 2.40 -12.82 -8.26
N VAL A 46 1.07 -12.92 -8.12
CA VAL A 46 0.34 -14.18 -8.31
C VAL A 46 0.40 -14.64 -9.77
N GLU A 47 0.16 -13.75 -10.73
CA GLU A 47 0.18 -14.08 -12.16
C GLU A 47 1.57 -14.51 -12.64
N LEU A 48 2.65 -13.93 -12.09
CA LEU A 48 4.05 -14.30 -12.38
C LEU A 48 4.57 -15.48 -11.53
N ASN A 49 3.80 -15.91 -10.54
CA ASN A 49 4.21 -16.88 -9.52
C ASN A 49 5.53 -16.49 -8.81
N SER A 50 5.78 -15.18 -8.67
CA SER A 50 7.01 -14.62 -8.11
C SER A 50 6.77 -13.25 -7.52
N PHE A 51 7.58 -12.83 -6.53
CA PHE A 51 7.48 -11.50 -5.94
C PHE A 51 8.87 -10.86 -5.80
N PRO A 52 8.95 -9.51 -5.86
CA PRO A 52 10.22 -8.83 -5.76
C PRO A 52 10.66 -8.74 -4.29
N LEU A 53 11.88 -9.16 -4.00
CA LEU A 53 12.54 -8.96 -2.71
C LEU A 53 12.93 -7.50 -2.58
N VAL A 54 12.12 -6.77 -1.82
CA VAL A 54 12.27 -5.34 -1.58
C VAL A 54 12.39 -5.12 -0.08
N MET A 55 13.61 -4.83 0.38
CA MET A 55 13.87 -4.61 1.81
C MET A 55 13.07 -3.41 2.32
N GLY A 56 12.33 -3.61 3.40
CA GLY A 56 11.62 -2.54 4.09
C GLY A 56 10.42 -1.96 3.34
N LEU A 57 9.90 -2.64 2.29
CA LEU A 57 8.63 -2.26 1.70
C LEU A 57 7.50 -2.67 2.66
N LYS A 58 7.16 -1.73 3.54
CA LYS A 58 6.00 -1.76 4.40
C LYS A 58 5.10 -0.57 4.07
N ASP A 59 3.80 -0.80 4.09
CA ASP A 59 2.81 0.15 3.58
C ASP A 59 1.66 0.40 4.55
N GLU A 60 1.81 0.01 5.81
CA GLU A 60 0.84 0.32 6.86
C GLU A 60 -0.56 -0.21 6.48
N LEU A 61 -0.60 -1.43 5.95
CA LEU A 61 -1.81 -2.04 5.39
C LEU A 61 -2.89 -2.13 6.47
N THR A 62 -4.04 -1.55 6.21
CA THR A 62 -5.16 -1.50 7.15
C THR A 62 -6.47 -1.76 6.42
N THR A 63 -7.33 -2.61 6.97
CA THR A 63 -8.62 -2.94 6.34
C THR A 63 -9.58 -1.75 6.41
N VAL A 64 -10.36 -1.57 5.33
CA VAL A 64 -11.24 -0.40 5.20
C VAL A 64 -12.33 -0.39 6.27
N ASP A 65 -12.82 -1.56 6.66
CA ASP A 65 -13.86 -1.71 7.68
C ASP A 65 -13.34 -1.35 9.08
N TYR A 66 -12.08 -1.65 9.38
CA TYR A 66 -11.43 -1.17 10.61
C TYR A 66 -11.33 0.35 10.60
N MET A 67 -10.84 0.96 9.50
CA MET A 67 -10.74 2.42 9.39
C MET A 67 -12.10 3.09 9.61
N CYS A 68 -13.16 2.61 8.95
CA CYS A 68 -14.51 3.16 9.10
C CYS A 68 -15.00 3.05 10.55
N LYS A 69 -14.85 1.90 11.19
CA LYS A 69 -15.23 1.69 12.60
C LYS A 69 -14.45 2.61 13.53
N ALA A 70 -13.14 2.74 13.34
CA ALA A 70 -12.28 3.59 14.15
C ALA A 70 -12.63 5.08 14.00
N ILE A 71 -12.83 5.56 12.77
CA ILE A 71 -13.27 6.94 12.49
C ILE A 71 -14.60 7.21 13.20
N MET A 72 -15.62 6.36 12.98
CA MET A 72 -16.93 6.54 13.62
C MET A 72 -16.85 6.54 15.15
N HIS A 73 -16.00 5.69 15.73
CA HIS A 73 -15.82 5.62 17.18
C HIS A 73 -15.13 6.87 17.73
N ILE A 74 -14.06 7.34 17.08
CA ILE A 74 -13.27 8.50 17.51
C ILE A 74 -14.05 9.80 17.31
N SER A 75 -14.74 9.97 16.18
CA SER A 75 -15.51 11.18 15.85
C SER A 75 -16.64 11.49 16.84
N LYS A 76 -17.09 10.50 17.64
CA LYS A 76 -18.12 10.70 18.67
C LYS A 76 -17.56 11.26 19.99
N LYS A 77 -16.23 11.29 20.16
CA LYS A 77 -15.57 11.75 21.39
C LYS A 77 -15.24 13.23 21.28
N LYS A 78 -15.71 14.03 22.24
CA LYS A 78 -15.42 15.48 22.28
C LYS A 78 -13.92 15.74 22.43
N GLU A 79 -13.23 14.85 23.13
CA GLU A 79 -11.80 14.87 23.40
C GLU A 79 -10.97 14.67 22.13
N ALA A 80 -11.56 14.12 21.06
CA ALA A 80 -10.88 13.96 19.78
C ALA A 80 -10.82 15.25 18.94
N VAL A 81 -11.55 16.31 19.34
CA VAL A 81 -11.52 17.59 18.63
C VAL A 81 -10.14 18.23 18.79
N GLY A 82 -9.54 18.60 17.66
CA GLY A 82 -8.21 19.21 17.60
C GLY A 82 -7.05 18.20 17.67
N LEU A 83 -7.32 16.90 17.77
CA LEU A 83 -6.30 15.85 17.76
C LEU A 83 -6.05 15.29 16.36
N ASN A 84 -4.84 14.76 16.17
CA ASN A 84 -4.47 13.94 15.02
C ASN A 84 -4.49 12.47 15.43
N SER A 85 -5.46 11.71 14.91
CA SER A 85 -5.54 10.27 15.09
C SER A 85 -4.83 9.55 13.97
N TYR A 86 -3.98 8.59 14.34
CA TYR A 86 -3.20 7.78 13.42
C TYR A 86 -3.86 6.41 13.29
N LEU A 87 -4.37 6.10 12.10
CA LEU A 87 -5.08 4.86 11.78
C LEU A 87 -4.23 4.02 10.83
N TYR A 88 -3.16 3.49 11.39
CA TYR A 88 -2.24 2.54 10.78
C TYR A 88 -1.65 1.63 11.86
N PRO A 89 -1.14 0.44 11.49
CA PRO A 89 -0.49 -0.44 12.45
C PRO A 89 0.76 0.18 13.06
N PHE A 90 1.07 -0.17 14.31
CA PHE A 90 2.40 0.06 14.88
C PHE A 90 3.47 -0.67 14.04
N SER A 91 4.72 -0.21 14.12
CA SER A 91 5.84 -0.73 13.30
C SER A 91 6.08 -2.24 13.48
N GLU A 92 5.80 -2.78 14.66
CA GLU A 92 5.83 -4.21 14.98
C GLU A 92 4.73 -5.03 14.28
N ASN A 93 3.60 -4.40 13.96
CA ASN A 93 2.45 -5.02 13.29
C ASN A 93 2.38 -4.67 11.80
N ASP A 94 3.29 -3.84 11.30
CA ASP A 94 3.34 -3.44 9.90
C ASP A 94 4.01 -4.55 9.07
N VAL A 95 3.22 -5.14 8.17
CA VAL A 95 3.57 -6.32 7.39
C VAL A 95 4.39 -5.91 6.17
N SER A 96 5.55 -6.55 5.96
CA SER A 96 6.34 -6.32 4.75
C SER A 96 5.73 -7.04 3.54
N LEU A 97 6.07 -6.61 2.31
CA LEU A 97 5.69 -7.34 1.09
C LEU A 97 6.08 -8.83 1.17
N THR A 98 7.28 -9.11 1.65
CA THR A 98 7.80 -10.48 1.78
C THR A 98 6.94 -11.31 2.73
N ASP A 99 6.64 -10.78 3.92
CA ASP A 99 5.82 -11.47 4.91
C ASP A 99 4.37 -11.65 4.41
N PHE A 100 3.85 -10.66 3.69
CA PHE A 100 2.53 -10.74 3.06
C PHE A 100 2.47 -11.86 2.01
N CYS A 101 3.46 -11.95 1.13
CA CYS A 101 3.57 -13.04 0.15
C CYS A 101 3.80 -14.41 0.80
N ALA A 102 4.57 -14.47 1.90
CA ALA A 102 4.73 -15.69 2.67
C ALA A 102 3.39 -16.16 3.27
N LYS A 103 2.58 -15.23 3.81
CA LYS A 103 1.21 -15.55 4.26
C LYS A 103 0.30 -16.00 3.12
N ILE A 104 0.44 -15.42 1.92
CA ILE A 104 -0.30 -15.92 0.76
C ILE A 104 0.04 -17.39 0.48
N ASN A 105 1.32 -17.76 0.45
CA ASN A 105 1.72 -19.17 0.26
C ASN A 105 1.25 -20.10 1.40
N GLU A 106 1.08 -19.57 2.62
CA GLU A 106 0.59 -20.35 3.77
C GLU A 106 -0.91 -20.61 3.71
N TYR A 107 -1.70 -19.60 3.34
CA TYR A 107 -3.16 -19.67 3.34
C TYR A 107 -3.76 -20.18 2.02
N TYR A 108 -3.02 -20.07 0.92
CA TYR A 108 -3.46 -20.46 -0.41
C TYR A 108 -2.47 -21.45 -1.02
N ASP A 109 -2.96 -22.42 -1.79
CA ASP A 109 -2.13 -23.40 -2.50
C ASP A 109 -1.42 -22.77 -3.71
N VAL A 110 -0.53 -21.82 -3.43
CA VAL A 110 0.29 -21.08 -4.39
C VAL A 110 1.75 -21.13 -3.96
N ASN A 111 2.66 -20.99 -4.92
CA ASN A 111 4.10 -21.10 -4.68
C ASN A 111 4.83 -19.86 -5.19
N LEU A 112 4.51 -18.71 -4.59
CA LEU A 112 5.15 -17.44 -4.94
C LEU A 112 6.62 -17.49 -4.53
N LYS A 113 7.53 -17.27 -5.48
CA LYS A 113 8.97 -17.27 -5.24
C LYS A 113 9.54 -15.85 -5.17
N GLY A 114 10.24 -15.55 -4.08
CA GLY A 114 10.98 -14.30 -3.93
C GLY A 114 12.18 -14.25 -4.88
N MET A 115 12.38 -13.13 -5.57
CA MET A 115 13.54 -12.91 -6.43
C MET A 115 14.00 -11.46 -6.43
N GLN A 116 15.17 -11.18 -7.01
CA GLN A 116 15.68 -9.81 -7.03
C GLN A 116 14.76 -8.91 -7.87
N TYR A 117 14.55 -7.67 -7.40
CA TYR A 117 13.60 -6.72 -8.02
C TYR A 117 13.76 -6.59 -9.54
N HIS A 118 14.99 -6.51 -10.04
CA HIS A 118 15.25 -6.35 -11.47
C HIS A 118 14.89 -7.60 -12.29
N GLN A 119 15.07 -8.79 -11.72
CA GLN A 119 14.68 -10.05 -12.35
C GLN A 119 13.16 -10.13 -12.44
N TRP A 120 12.47 -9.83 -11.34
CA TRP A 120 11.01 -9.77 -11.28
C TRP A 120 10.45 -8.74 -12.28
N LEU A 121 11.04 -7.55 -12.32
CA LEU A 121 10.65 -6.49 -13.25
C LEU A 121 10.85 -6.90 -14.71
N ASN A 122 11.94 -7.60 -15.02
CA ASN A 122 12.18 -8.10 -16.38
C ASN A 122 11.21 -9.22 -16.75
N GLN A 123 10.90 -10.14 -15.85
CA GLN A 123 9.86 -11.14 -16.07
C GLN A 123 8.55 -10.45 -16.45
N TRP A 124 8.14 -9.46 -15.67
CA TRP A 124 6.95 -8.68 -15.98
C TRP A 124 7.02 -8.00 -17.36
N LYS A 125 8.09 -7.27 -17.67
CA LYS A 125 8.23 -6.48 -18.91
C LYS A 125 8.14 -7.31 -20.18
N PHE A 126 8.64 -8.54 -20.13
CA PHE A 126 8.80 -9.41 -21.30
C PHE A 126 7.83 -10.60 -21.33
N ASP A 127 6.95 -10.73 -20.34
CA ASP A 127 5.90 -11.74 -20.35
C ASP A 127 4.76 -11.29 -21.29
N SER A 128 4.55 -12.08 -22.34
CA SER A 128 3.57 -11.82 -23.40
C SER A 128 2.12 -11.77 -22.92
N LYS A 129 1.82 -12.34 -21.75
CA LYS A 129 0.50 -12.29 -21.12
C LYS A 129 0.16 -10.91 -20.55
N PHE A 130 1.16 -10.07 -20.29
CA PHE A 130 1.00 -8.72 -19.76
C PHE A 130 1.04 -7.67 -20.88
N THR A 131 0.28 -7.91 -21.95
CA THR A 131 0.17 -7.01 -23.11
C THR A 131 -0.61 -5.72 -22.79
N ASN A 132 -1.28 -5.62 -21.64
CA ASN A 132 -1.96 -4.42 -21.15
C ASN A 132 -1.23 -3.79 -19.95
N LEU A 133 -0.41 -2.78 -20.26
CA LEU A 133 0.54 -2.06 -19.39
C LEU A 133 -0.08 -1.23 -18.23
N SER A 134 -1.40 -1.21 -18.04
CA SER A 134 -2.05 -0.16 -17.23
C SER A 134 -1.83 -0.26 -15.71
N PHE A 135 -1.43 -1.41 -15.17
CA PHE A 135 -1.47 -1.64 -13.71
C PHE A 135 -0.12 -1.63 -13.01
N ILE A 136 0.99 -1.89 -13.72
CA ILE A 136 2.32 -2.11 -13.10
C ILE A 136 3.28 -0.95 -13.35
N GLU A 137 3.04 -0.13 -14.38
CA GLU A 137 3.75 1.14 -14.53
C GLU A 137 3.61 2.05 -13.29
N PRO A 138 2.42 2.18 -12.66
CA PRO A 138 2.28 2.89 -11.39
C PRO A 138 3.10 2.27 -10.25
N VAL A 139 3.23 0.93 -10.21
CA VAL A 139 4.02 0.20 -9.20
C VAL A 139 5.51 0.54 -9.37
N HIS A 140 6.04 0.45 -10.59
CA HIS A 140 7.41 0.80 -10.91
C HIS A 140 7.73 2.27 -10.58
N ARG A 141 6.84 3.21 -10.94
CA ARG A 141 7.01 4.64 -10.59
C ARG A 141 7.00 4.87 -9.08
N ARG A 142 6.17 4.14 -8.31
CA ARG A 142 6.09 4.29 -6.84
C ARG A 142 7.30 3.70 -6.12
N CYS A 143 7.79 2.54 -6.56
CA CYS A 143 9.05 1.96 -6.10
C CYS A 143 10.24 2.90 -6.39
N ALA A 144 10.29 3.52 -7.58
CA ALA A 144 11.32 4.50 -7.92
C ALA A 144 11.25 5.76 -7.04
N ARG A 145 10.05 6.29 -6.77
CA ARG A 145 9.84 7.49 -5.93
C ARG A 145 10.26 7.28 -4.48
N ARG A 146 10.03 6.10 -3.91
CA ARG A 146 10.43 5.79 -2.52
C ARG A 146 11.93 5.56 -2.32
N LYS A 147 12.76 5.79 -3.34
CA LYS A 147 14.21 5.51 -3.35
C LYS A 147 14.55 4.05 -3.02
N ILE A 148 13.57 3.16 -3.14
CA ILE A 148 13.74 1.71 -2.96
C ILE A 148 14.66 1.16 -4.05
N ILE A 149 14.70 1.83 -5.20
CA ILE A 149 15.56 1.53 -6.33
C ILE A 149 16.80 2.44 -6.29
N SER A 150 17.99 1.87 -6.55
CA SER A 150 19.27 2.59 -6.51
C SER A 150 19.29 3.80 -7.47
N ARG A 151 20.12 4.81 -7.17
CA ARG A 151 20.26 6.03 -8.00
C ARG A 151 20.65 5.72 -9.46
N SER A 152 21.43 4.67 -9.71
CA SER A 152 21.84 4.23 -11.04
C SER A 152 20.64 3.82 -11.91
N LEU A 153 19.69 3.10 -11.31
CA LEU A 153 18.51 2.56 -11.98
C LEU A 153 17.44 3.63 -12.31
N ARG A 154 17.46 4.79 -11.63
CA ARG A 154 16.57 5.92 -11.98
C ARG A 154 16.83 6.53 -13.36
N LYS A 155 17.99 6.28 -13.96
CA LYS A 155 18.31 6.80 -15.30
C LYS A 155 17.59 6.07 -16.42
N HIS A 156 17.15 4.83 -16.23
CA HIS A 156 16.35 4.07 -17.21
C HIS A 156 14.84 4.28 -17.03
N LEU A 157 14.46 5.37 -16.36
CA LEU A 157 13.13 5.59 -15.77
C LEU A 157 12.51 6.94 -16.20
N LEU A 158 13.23 7.72 -17.02
CA LEU A 158 12.86 9.05 -17.53
C LEU A 158 12.96 9.14 -19.06
N LEU A 159 13.10 8.01 -19.74
CA LEU A 159 12.93 7.84 -21.19
C LEU A 159 11.75 6.90 -21.41
#